data_AF-A0A076HJ97-F1
#
_entry.id   AF-A0A076HJ97-F1
#
_cell.length_a   1.000
_cell.length_b   1.000
_cell.length_c   1.000
_cell.angle_alpha   90.00
_cell.angle_beta   90.00
_cell.angle_gamma   90.00
#
_symmetry.space_group_name_H-M   'P 1'
#
loop_
_entity.id
_entity.type
_entity.pdbx_description
1 polymer ?
#
loop_
_entity_poly.entity_id
_entity_poly.type
_entity_poly.pdbx_seq_one_letter_code
_entity_poly.pdbx_strand_id
1 'polypeptide(L)'
;MTTLFLVNSDDPLLAEWQRLHALQAIDLRVMENVGMEATAALIWTWANELLKERDSGRTCCFAVEARENSSNAATYAEVPPWFSAQS
;
A
#
# COMPACT_ATOMS: atom_id res chain seq x y z
N MET A 1 17.94 10.11 3.44
CA MET A 1 17.12 9.02 2.88
C MET A 1 16.95 8.02 4.00
N THR A 2 15.76 7.98 4.62
CA THR A 2 15.46 7.09 5.76
C THR A 2 14.83 5.81 5.23
N THR A 3 15.13 4.67 5.88
CA THR A 3 14.59 3.37 5.48
C THR A 3 13.10 3.31 5.76
N LEU A 4 12.29 2.89 4.79
CA LEU A 4 10.87 2.62 4.97
C LEU A 4 10.69 1.38 5.85
N PHE A 5 9.89 1.49 6.90
CA PHE A 5 9.60 0.41 7.84
C PHE A 5 8.08 0.26 8.00
N LEU A 6 7.56 -0.95 7.76
CA LEU A 6 6.14 -1.27 7.87
C LEU A 6 5.90 -2.06 9.15
N VAL A 7 4.89 -1.69 9.92
CA VAL A 7 4.56 -2.38 11.18
C VAL A 7 3.06 -2.59 11.35
N ASN A 8 2.66 -3.66 12.02
CA ASN A 8 1.26 -3.87 12.40
C ASN A 8 0.83 -2.85 13.49
N SER A 9 -0.43 -2.41 13.48
CA SER A 9 -1.01 -1.62 14.58
C SER A 9 -1.00 -2.34 15.93
N ASP A 10 -1.02 -3.68 15.93
CA ASP A 10 -1.00 -4.51 17.14
C ASP A 10 0.43 -4.92 17.56
N ASP A 11 1.46 -4.35 16.92
CA ASP A 11 2.85 -4.68 17.27
C ASP A 11 3.17 -4.23 18.70
N PRO A 12 3.67 -5.12 19.58
CA PRO A 12 3.92 -4.80 20.98
C PRO A 12 5.01 -3.73 21.18
N LEU A 13 5.82 -3.46 20.15
CA LEU A 13 6.86 -2.44 20.14
C LEU A 13 6.46 -1.17 19.36
N LEU A 14 5.18 -0.99 19.01
CA LEU A 14 4.70 0.17 18.23
C LEU A 14 5.19 1.52 18.77
N ALA A 15 5.15 1.71 20.09
CA ALA A 15 5.62 2.94 20.72
C ALA A 15 7.12 3.20 20.47
N GLU A 16 7.94 2.15 20.42
CA GLU A 16 9.37 2.26 20.15
C GLU A 16 9.64 2.59 18.67
N TRP A 17 8.87 2.00 17.75
CA TRP A 17 8.95 2.35 16.34
C TRP A 17 8.55 3.79 16.08
N GLN A 18 7.49 4.28 16.73
CA GLN A 18 7.08 5.68 16.67
C GLN A 18 8.17 6.62 17.20
N ARG A 19 8.86 6.23 18.28
CA ARG A 19 9.99 6.98 18.82
C ARG A 19 11.13 7.07 17.81
N LEU A 20 11.50 5.97 17.15
CA LEU A 20 12.55 5.95 16.12
C LEU A 20 12.17 6.75 14.87
N HIS A 21 10.90 6.75 14.49
CA HIS A 21 10.40 7.61 13.42
C HIS A 21 10.51 9.10 13.76
N ALA A 22 10.15 9.49 14.99
CA ALA A 22 10.27 10.86 15.47
C ALA A 22 11.74 11.34 15.49
N LEU A 23 12.69 10.42 15.72
CA LEU A 23 14.12 10.68 15.61
C LEU A 23 14.64 10.70 14.16
N GLN A 24 13.76 10.58 13.17
CA GLN A 24 14.08 10.50 11.74
C GLN A 24 15.06 9.36 11.41
N ALA A 25 15.08 8.28 12.20
CA ALA A 25 15.90 7.12 11.92
C ALA A 25 15.26 6.20 10.87
N ILE A 26 13.92 6.15 10.84
CA ILE A 26 13.10 5.35 9.91
C ILE A 26 11.93 6.17 9.39
N ASP A 27 11.43 5.85 8.19
CA ASP A 27 10.11 6.30 7.72
C ASP A 27 9.08 5.21 8.06
N LEU A 28 8.25 5.43 9.08
CA LEU A 28 7.36 4.41 9.63
C LEU A 28 5.97 4.50 8.98
N ARG A 29 5.44 3.35 8.57
CA ARG A 29 4.02 3.19 8.21
C ARG A 29 3.38 2.13 9.08
N VAL A 30 2.30 2.50 9.77
CA VAL A 30 1.51 1.59 10.59
C VAL A 30 0.35 1.08 9.74
N MET A 31 0.18 -0.24 9.68
CA MET A 31 -0.85 -0.91 8.90
C MET A 31 -1.67 -1.83 9.81
N GLU A 32 -2.98 -1.94 9.57
CA GLU A 32 -3.85 -2.87 10.33
C GLU A 32 -3.46 -4.34 10.08
N ASN A 33 -2.93 -4.63 8.89
CA ASN A 33 -2.31 -5.90 8.55
C ASN A 33 -1.07 -5.65 7.68
N VAL A 34 0.08 -6.24 8.05
CA VAL A 34 1.35 -6.14 7.31
C VAL A 34 1.51 -7.21 6.22
N GLY A 35 0.42 -7.95 5.91
CA GLY A 35 0.40 -8.98 4.88
C GLY A 35 0.57 -8.42 3.46
N MET A 36 0.92 -9.31 2.53
CA MET A 36 0.98 -8.95 1.11
C MET A 36 -0.40 -8.55 0.57
N GLU A 37 -1.49 -9.05 1.16
CA GLU A 37 -2.87 -8.73 0.81
C GLU A 37 -3.15 -7.23 1.01
N ALA A 38 -2.83 -6.72 2.20
CA ALA A 38 -2.99 -5.30 2.52
C ALA A 38 -2.05 -4.43 1.69
N THR A 39 -0.84 -4.92 1.41
CA THR A 39 0.13 -4.24 0.55
C THR A 39 -0.37 -4.13 -0.89
N ALA A 40 -0.93 -5.20 -1.45
CA ALA A 40 -1.50 -5.21 -2.79
C ALA A 40 -2.67 -4.23 -2.91
N ALA A 41 -3.56 -4.20 -1.91
CA ALA A 41 -4.68 -3.24 -1.86
C ALA A 41 -4.18 -1.79 -1.77
N LEU A 42 -3.19 -1.51 -0.91
CA LEU A 42 -2.61 -0.17 -0.76
C LEU A 42 -2.00 0.36 -2.06
N ILE A 43 -1.20 -0.47 -2.74
CA ILE A 43 -0.58 -0.11 -4.02
C ILE A 43 -1.66 0.05 -5.11
N TRP A 44 -2.71 -0.77 -5.11
CA TRP A 44 -3.83 -0.62 -6.03
C TRP A 44 -4.53 0.73 -5.85
N THR A 45 -4.74 1.19 -4.61
CA THR A 45 -5.32 2.51 -4.34
C THR A 45 -4.44 3.62 -4.89
N TRP A 46 -3.14 3.63 -4.54
CA TRP A 46 -2.21 4.67 -4.98
C TRP A 46 -2.03 4.70 -6.50
N ALA A 47 -1.94 3.53 -7.15
CA ALA A 47 -1.82 3.45 -8.60
C ALA A 47 -3.04 4.06 -9.29
N ASN A 48 -4.24 3.81 -8.77
CA ASN A 48 -5.47 4.35 -9.33
C ASN A 48 -5.66 5.85 -9.06
N GLU A 49 -5.25 6.36 -7.89
CA GLU A 49 -5.19 7.80 -7.64
C GLU A 49 -4.25 8.51 -8.62
N LEU A 50 -3.04 7.97 -8.79
CA LEU A 50 -2.05 8.50 -9.73
C LEU A 50 -2.54 8.48 -11.19
N LEU A 51 -3.13 7.37 -11.64
CA LEU A 51 -3.66 7.25 -13.00
C LEU A 51 -4.85 8.19 -13.25
N LYS A 52 -5.71 8.38 -12.24
CA LYS A 52 -6.82 9.33 -12.33
C LYS A 52 -6.33 10.76 -12.49
N GLU A 53 -5.32 11.16 -11.73
CA GLU A 53 -4.70 12.49 -11.82
C GLU A 53 -3.96 12.69 -13.14
N ARG A 54 -3.13 11.73 -13.56
CA ARG A 54 -2.23 11.88 -14.71
C ARG A 54 -2.94 11.66 -16.05
N ASP A 55 -3.77 10.63 -16.13
CA ASP A 55 -4.32 10.15 -17.40
C ASP A 55 -5.81 10.54 -17.56
N SER A 56 -6.33 11.37 -16.65
CA SER A 56 -7.71 11.87 -16.62
C SER A 56 -8.76 10.75 -16.63
N GLY A 57 -8.44 9.63 -15.97
CA GLY A 57 -9.35 8.49 -15.83
C GLY A 57 -9.57 7.66 -17.10
N ARG A 58 -8.72 7.80 -18.14
CA ARG A 58 -8.79 6.97 -19.37
C ARG A 58 -8.19 5.58 -19.22
N THR A 59 -7.42 5.37 -18.16
CA THR A 59 -6.76 4.11 -17.84
C THR A 59 -6.91 3.84 -16.34
N CYS A 60 -7.04 2.58 -15.97
CA CYS A 60 -7.07 2.15 -14.58
C CYS A 60 -6.09 0.99 -14.32
N CYS A 61 -5.72 0.83 -13.06
CA CYS A 61 -5.06 -0.37 -12.57
C CYS A 61 -6.14 -1.33 -12.09
N PHE A 62 -6.33 -2.45 -12.79
CA PHE A 62 -7.35 -3.43 -12.44
C PHE A 62 -6.84 -4.50 -11.45
N ALA A 63 -5.53 -4.69 -11.35
CA ALA A 63 -4.94 -5.66 -10.43
C ALA A 63 -3.50 -5.30 -10.04
N VAL A 64 -3.13 -5.67 -8.82
CA VAL A 64 -1.78 -5.56 -8.26
C VAL A 64 -1.42 -6.86 -7.57
N GLU A 65 -0.22 -7.38 -7.83
CA GLU A 65 0.40 -8.43 -7.01
C GLU A 65 1.48 -7.80 -6.13
N ALA A 66 1.40 -8.02 -4.82
CA ALA A 66 2.48 -7.77 -3.89
C ALA A 66 3.17 -9.10 -3.55
N ARG A 67 4.50 -9.11 -3.57
CA ARG A 67 5.30 -10.32 -3.37
C ARG A 67 6.47 -10.01 -2.46
N GLU A 68 6.52 -10.72 -1.33
CA GLU A 68 7.63 -10.65 -0.39
C GLU A 68 8.74 -11.62 -0.80
N ASN A 69 8.38 -12.84 -1.21
CA ASN A 69 9.32 -13.88 -1.63
C ASN A 69 8.65 -14.90 -2.58
N SER A 70 9.35 -15.98 -2.94
CA SER A 70 8.83 -17.00 -3.86
C SER A 70 7.59 -17.74 -3.36
N SER A 71 7.33 -17.72 -2.06
CA SER A 71 6.25 -18.47 -1.40
C SER A 71 5.20 -17.58 -0.74
N ASN A 72 5.44 -16.26 -0.65
CA ASN A 72 4.52 -15.29 -0.08
C ASN A 72 4.23 -14.17 -1.09
N ALA A 73 3.05 -14.22 -1.68
CA ALA A 73 2.50 -13.20 -2.57
C ALA A 73 0.99 -13.12 -2.40
N ALA A 74 0.43 -11.95 -2.67
CA ALA A 74 -1.01 -11.74 -2.70
C ALA A 74 -1.38 -10.81 -3.85
N THR A 75 -2.57 -11.03 -4.40
CA THR A 75 -3.10 -10.26 -5.51
C THR A 75 -4.40 -9.59 -5.10
N TYR A 76 -4.49 -8.29 -5.34
CA TYR A 76 -5.75 -7.53 -5.28
C TYR A 76 -6.21 -7.24 -6.71
N ALA A 77 -7.47 -7.53 -7.03
CA ALA A 77 -8.03 -7.31 -8.36
C ALA A 77 -9.46 -6.75 -8.28
N GLU A 78 -9.64 -5.53 -8.76
CA GLU A 78 -10.91 -4.85 -8.87
C GLU A 78 -10.81 -3.75 -9.93
N VAL A 79 -11.89 -3.53 -10.69
CA VAL A 79 -12.01 -2.36 -11.57
C VAL A 79 -12.51 -1.19 -10.72
N PRO A 80 -11.79 -0.06 -10.63
CA PRO A 80 -12.18 1.01 -9.74
C PRO A 80 -13.53 1.62 -10.15
N PRO A 81 -14.40 1.97 -9.18
CA PRO A 81 -15.76 2.45 -9.47
C PRO A 81 -15.83 3.65 -10.43
N TRP A 82 -14.85 4.56 -10.36
CA TRP A 82 -14.78 5.74 -11.21
C TRP A 82 -14.45 5.43 -12.68
N PHE A 83 -13.91 4.24 -12.97
CA PHE A 83 -13.64 3.79 -14.33
C PHE A 83 -14.88 3.12 -14.94
N SER A 84 -15.60 2.33 -14.14
CA SER A 84 -16.83 1.64 -14.55
C SER A 84 -18.02 2.59 -14.77
N ALA A 85 -18.04 3.76 -14.12
CA ALA A 85 -19.12 4.75 -14.25
C ALA A 85 -19.12 5.53 -15.58
N GLN A 86 -18.22 5.21 -16.52
CA GLN A 86 -18.13 5.86 -17.83
C GLN A 86 -18.92 5.14 -18.94
N SER A 87 -19.67 4.07 -18.62
CA SER A 87 -20.54 3.34 -19.55
C SER A 87 -21.90 4.00 -19.76
#